data_AF-A0A952R3S4-F1
#
_entry.id   AF-A0A952R3S4-F1
#
_cell.length_a   1.000
_cell.length_b   1.000
_cell.length_c   1.000
_cell.angle_alpha   90.00
_cell.angle_beta   90.00
_cell.angle_gamma   90.00
#
_symmetry.space_group_name_H-M   'P 1'
#
loop_
_entity.id
_entity.type
_entity.pdbx_description
1 polymer ?
#
loop_
_entity_poly.entity_id
_entity_poly.type
_entity_poly.pdbx_seq_one_letter_code
_entity_poly.pdbx_strand_id
1 'polypeptide(L)'
;MSRASSRVNVVLGDEHWAKLRLLAERVHVSPGTLARSLLSQALDDAEPSSTSITALLDSIDGAYERAEEGSADVAAGRYVDIEDI
;
A
#
# COMPACT_ATOMS: atom_id res chain seq x y z
N MET A 1 -12.23 -16.02 -16.87
CA MET A 1 -11.24 -14.91 -16.90
C MET A 1 -9.86 -15.55 -16.74
N SER A 2 -8.98 -15.46 -17.75
CA SER A 2 -7.64 -16.06 -17.64
C SER A 2 -6.85 -15.30 -16.57
N ARG A 3 -6.41 -15.99 -15.51
CA ARG A 3 -5.43 -15.42 -14.58
C ARG A 3 -4.17 -15.09 -15.39
N ALA A 4 -3.90 -13.81 -15.60
CA ALA A 4 -2.61 -13.38 -16.11
C ALA A 4 -1.54 -13.82 -15.11
N SER A 5 -0.70 -14.78 -15.50
CA SER A 5 0.41 -15.25 -14.68
C SER A 5 1.60 -14.36 -14.98
N SER A 6 1.96 -13.50 -14.03
CA SER A 6 3.19 -12.70 -14.10
C SER A 6 4.30 -13.42 -13.33
N ARG A 7 5.47 -13.57 -13.94
CA ARG A 7 6.64 -14.19 -13.32
C ARG A 7 7.67 -13.12 -13.00
N VAL A 8 7.94 -12.95 -11.71
CA VAL A 8 8.95 -12.02 -11.20
C VAL A 8 10.10 -12.82 -10.62
N ASN A 9 11.34 -12.50 -11.01
CA ASN A 9 12.53 -13.06 -10.39
C ASN A 9 13.03 -12.07 -9.34
N VAL A 10 13.17 -12.51 -8.10
CA VAL A 10 13.67 -11.69 -7.00
C VAL A 10 15.02 -12.24 -6.57
N VAL A 11 16.01 -11.36 -6.49
CA VAL A 11 17.34 -11.68 -5.97
C VAL A 11 17.41 -11.15 -4.54
N LEU A 12 17.72 -12.03 -3.59
CA LEU A 12 17.94 -11.65 -2.19
C LEU A 12 19.45 -11.63 -1.92
N GLY A 13 19.90 -10.63 -1.16
CA GLY A 13 21.25 -10.64 -0.61
C GLY A 13 21.43 -11.77 0.42
N ASP A 14 22.68 -12.11 0.73
CA ASP A 14 23.04 -13.29 1.55
C ASP A 14 22.35 -13.31 2.92
N GLU A 15 22.28 -12.16 3.59
CA GLU A 15 21.62 -12.03 4.90
C GLU A 15 20.12 -12.36 4.84
N HIS A 16 19.41 -11.76 3.88
CA HIS A 16 17.97 -11.95 3.70
C HIS A 16 17.66 -13.39 3.24
N TRP A 17 18.52 -13.97 2.42
CA TRP A 17 18.42 -15.36 2.00
C TRP A 17 18.59 -16.33 3.18
N ALA A 18 19.59 -16.10 4.03
CA ALA A 18 19.80 -16.90 5.24
C ALA A 18 18.59 -16.84 6.18
N LYS A 19 18.05 -15.62 6.40
CA LYS A 19 16.84 -15.42 7.21
C LYS A 19 15.63 -16.15 6.65
N LEU A 20 15.39 -16.06 5.33
CA LEU A 20 14.30 -16.77 4.66
C LEU A 20 14.42 -18.28 4.82
N ARG A 21 15.64 -18.83 4.66
CA ARG A 21 15.91 -20.27 4.86
C ARG A 21 15.57 -20.73 6.26
N LEU A 22 16.07 -20.03 7.27
CA LEU A 22 15.81 -20.37 8.68
C LEU A 22 14.32 -20.36 9.00
N LEU A 23 13.59 -19.36 8.49
CA LEU A 23 12.14 -19.26 8.69
C LEU A 23 11.40 -20.41 7.98
N ALA A 24 11.81 -20.74 6.75
CA ALA A 24 11.22 -21.82 5.97
C ALA A 24 11.42 -23.20 6.62
N GLU A 25 12.61 -23.44 7.18
CA GLU A 25 12.93 -24.64 7.95
C GLU A 25 12.03 -24.76 9.19
N ARG A 26 11.85 -23.67 9.95
CA ARG A 26 11.02 -23.66 11.16
C ARG A 26 9.56 -24.01 10.90
N VAL A 27 9.04 -23.67 9.71
CA VAL A 27 7.65 -23.96 9.32
C VAL A 27 7.54 -25.17 8.39
N HIS A 28 8.63 -25.90 8.15
CA HIS A 28 8.70 -27.08 7.28
C HIS A 28 8.18 -26.86 5.84
N VAL A 29 8.46 -25.71 5.23
CA VAL A 29 8.11 -25.41 3.84
C VAL A 29 9.33 -25.07 3.00
N SER A 30 9.19 -25.09 1.68
CA SER A 30 10.27 -24.64 0.80
C SER A 30 10.47 -23.11 0.94
N PRO A 31 11.72 -22.60 0.88
CA PRO A 31 11.98 -21.16 0.91
C PRO A 31 11.21 -20.38 -0.16
N GLY A 32 11.03 -20.96 -1.35
CA GLY A 32 10.24 -20.35 -2.43
C GLY A 32 8.75 -20.26 -2.11
N THR A 33 8.19 -21.27 -1.44
CA THR A 33 6.80 -21.24 -0.96
C THR A 33 6.61 -20.15 0.08
N LEU A 34 7.50 -20.08 1.07
CA LEU A 34 7.43 -19.06 2.11
C LEU A 34 7.61 -17.65 1.51
N ALA A 35 8.57 -17.46 0.61
CA ALA A 35 8.81 -16.19 -0.06
C ALA A 35 7.58 -15.71 -0.83
N ARG A 36 6.88 -16.62 -1.52
CA ARG A 36 5.65 -16.29 -2.23
C ARG A 36 4.56 -15.81 -1.27
N SER A 37 4.35 -16.50 -0.16
CA SER A 37 3.35 -16.10 0.84
C SER A 37 3.69 -14.75 1.48
N LEU A 38 4.97 -14.55 1.83
CA LEU A 38 5.44 -13.27 2.39
C LEU A 38 5.31 -12.12 1.39
N LEU A 39 5.61 -12.35 0.11
CA LEU A 39 5.42 -11.34 -0.92
C LEU A 39 3.94 -11.01 -1.14
N SER A 40 3.05 -12.01 -1.10
CA SER A 40 1.60 -11.77 -1.16
C SER A 40 1.14 -10.87 -0.01
N GLN A 41 1.53 -11.22 1.22
CA GLN A 41 1.18 -10.43 2.39
C GLN A 41 1.74 -9.01 2.32
N ALA A 42 3.00 -8.85 1.89
CA ALA A 42 3.61 -7.53 1.75
C ALA A 42 2.92 -6.68 0.66
N LEU A 43 2.37 -7.30 -0.39
CA LEU A 43 1.56 -6.60 -1.39
C LEU A 43 0.21 -6.17 -0.82
N ASP A 44 -0.44 -7.05 -0.03
CA ASP A 44 -1.69 -6.73 0.66
C ASP A 44 -1.49 -5.59 1.68
N ASP A 45 -0.37 -5.60 2.41
CA ASP A 45 -0.03 -4.56 3.39
C ASP A 45 0.43 -3.23 2.73
N ALA A 46 0.99 -3.31 1.51
CA ALA A 46 1.39 -2.14 0.73
C ALA A 46 0.22 -1.45 0.02
N GLU A 47 -0.95 -2.08 -0.01
CA GLU A 47 -2.19 -1.43 -0.43
C GLU A 47 -2.51 -0.32 0.58
N PRO A 48 -2.71 0.95 0.14
CA PRO A 48 -3.02 2.04 1.06
C PRO A 48 -4.37 1.75 1.73
N SER A 49 -4.32 1.22 2.95
CA SER A 49 -5.52 0.98 3.76
C SER A 49 -6.20 2.31 4.09
N SER A 50 -7.53 2.28 4.21
CA SER A 50 -8.31 3.44 4.67
C SER A 50 -7.75 4.01 5.97
N THR A 51 -7.30 3.14 6.90
CA THR A 51 -6.63 3.53 8.14
C THR A 51 -5.34 4.31 7.91
N SER A 52 -4.51 3.91 6.94
CA SER A 52 -3.28 4.63 6.58
C SER A 52 -3.57 5.99 5.95
N ILE A 53 -4.61 6.06 5.12
CA ILE A 53 -5.07 7.31 4.52
C ILE A 53 -5.61 8.26 5.59
N THR A 54 -6.47 7.80 6.51
CA THR A 54 -6.98 8.64 7.59
C THR A 54 -5.86 9.13 8.49
N ALA A 55 -4.90 8.27 8.87
CA ALA A 55 -3.76 8.68 9.67
C ALA A 55 -2.88 9.73 8.97
N LEU A 56 -2.72 9.62 7.65
CA LEU A 56 -2.03 10.62 6.84
C LEU A 56 -2.81 11.94 6.79
N LEU A 57 -4.12 11.89 6.57
CA LEU A 57 -4.98 13.09 6.55
C LEU A 57 -5.04 13.77 7.93
N ASP A 58 -5.12 13.01 9.01
CA ASP A 58 -5.11 13.49 10.39
C ASP A 58 -3.74 14.07 10.79
N SER A 59 -2.66 13.70 10.11
CA SER A 59 -1.33 14.30 10.32
C SER A 59 -1.17 15.67 9.67
N ILE A 60 -2.08 16.07 8.78
CA ILE A 60 -2.06 17.36 8.12
C ILE A 60 -2.86 18.33 8.99
N ASP A 61 -2.16 19.27 9.64
CA ASP A 61 -2.80 20.28 10.49
C ASP A 61 -3.94 21.00 9.74
N GLY A 62 -5.11 21.04 10.39
CA GLY A 62 -6.31 21.69 9.88
C GLY A 62 -6.87 21.08 8.59
N ALA A 63 -6.50 19.85 8.22
CA ALA A 63 -7.01 19.23 6.99
C ALA A 63 -8.52 19.02 7.01
N TYR A 64 -9.08 18.68 8.17
CA TYR A 64 -10.52 18.49 8.32
C TYR A 64 -11.28 19.80 8.14
N GLU A 65 -10.87 20.86 8.85
CA GLU A 65 -11.48 22.18 8.75
C GLU A 65 -11.40 22.74 7.32
N ARG A 66 -10.25 22.58 6.66
CA ARG A 66 -10.10 23.00 5.25
C ARG A 66 -10.97 22.20 4.29
N ALA A 67 -11.19 20.91 4.55
CA ALA A 67 -12.08 20.10 3.73
C ALA A 67 -13.55 20.52 3.88
N GLU A 68 -13.98 20.86 5.10
CA GLU A 68 -15.30 21.43 5.37
C GLU A 68 -15.47 22.81 4.71
N GLU A 69 -14.46 23.69 4.81
CA GLU A 69 -14.44 24.99 4.12
C GLU A 69 -14.55 24.84 2.61
N GLY A 70 -13.77 23.93 2.00
CA GLY A 70 -13.85 23.66 0.57
C GLY A 70 -15.23 23.12 0.14
N SER A 71 -15.86 22.29 0.98
CA SER A 71 -17.23 21.82 0.73
C SER A 71 -18.24 22.96 0.77
N ALA A 72 -18.08 23.90 1.71
CA ALA A 72 -18.90 25.10 1.80
C ALA A 72 -18.66 26.07 0.63
N ASP A 73 -17.43 26.18 0.15
CA ASP A 73 -17.08 26.97 -1.04
C ASP A 73 -17.73 26.42 -2.31
N VAL A 74 -17.68 25.10 -2.53
CA VAL A 74 -18.37 24.45 -3.64
C VAL A 74 -19.88 24.69 -3.57
N ALA A 75 -20.49 24.51 -2.40
CA ALA A 75 -21.91 24.76 -2.19
C ALA A 75 -22.30 26.23 -2.46
N ALA A 76 -21.39 27.16 -2.21
CA ALA A 76 -21.58 28.58 -2.46
C ALA A 76 -21.14 29.04 -3.87
N GLY A 77 -20.71 28.11 -4.74
CA GLY A 77 -20.24 28.42 -6.09
C GLY A 77 -18.89 29.13 -6.15
N ARG A 78 -18.09 29.09 -5.07
CA ARG A 78 -16.73 29.65 -5.00
C ARG A 78 -15.71 28.58 -5.38
N TYR A 79 -15.68 28.22 -6.65
CA TYR A 79 -14.68 27.29 -7.20
C TYR A 79 -14.24 27.77 -8.59
N VAL A 80 -13.20 27.14 -9.13
CA VAL A 80 -12.80 27.28 -10.53
C VAL A 80 -12.77 25.87 -11.14
N ASP A 81 -13.27 25.71 -12.36
CA ASP A 81 -13.17 24.44 -13.07
C ASP A 81 -11.70 24.16 -13.41
N ILE A 82 -11.32 22.88 -13.41
CA ILE A 82 -9.92 22.50 -13.59
C ILE A 82 -9.42 22.81 -15.00
N GLU A 83 -10.32 22.87 -15.98
CA GLU A 83 -10.06 23.31 -17.34
C GLU A 83 -9.79 24.82 -17.46
N ASP A 84 -10.14 25.61 -16.44
CA ASP A 84 -10.01 27.07 -16.41
C ASP A 84 -8.78 27.56 -15.59
N ILE A 85 -7.93 26.63 -15.11
CA ILE A 85 -6.66 26.91 -14.39
C ILE A 85 -5.47 26.85 -15.34
#